data_AF-E3K2L6-F1
#
_entry.id   AF-E3K2L6-F1
#
_cell.length_a   1.000
_cell.length_b   1.000
_cell.length_c   1.000
_cell.angle_alpha   90.00
_cell.angle_beta   90.00
_cell.angle_gamma   90.00
#
_symmetry.space_group_name_H-M   'P 1'
#
loop_
_entity.id
_entity.type
_entity.pdbx_description
1 polymer ?
#
loop_
_entity_poly.entity_id
_entity_poly.type
_entity_poly.pdbx_seq_one_letter_code
_entity_poly.pdbx_strand_id
1 'polypeptide(L)'
;MSKKTSTSKGKATDIPQERSDSTLTSLSQLVPGELSEEQIIHNLKDLDTKFKTIQAGNHETRNEIGRIDHKVIKLDLKIDGVIKAVNNLADAISHSREDPPHLMKREDTPRVVEPQPYTFNQKQFMKDPMALHRSFHNPVEYLKFGGKNYSAWEQQINATLEFVYRREDFLSKSTNWLTVHDDQEPSLIILLRSTLEKNLLATVASTLSA
;
A
#
# COMPACT_ATOMS: atom_id res chain seq x y z
N MET A 1 32.23 8.93 -62.46
CA MET A 1 32.02 10.39 -62.64
C MET A 1 31.01 10.86 -61.61
N SER A 2 31.44 11.62 -60.60
CA SER A 2 30.56 12.15 -59.54
C SER A 2 30.63 13.68 -59.53
N LYS A 3 29.46 14.34 -59.60
CA LYS A 3 29.23 15.77 -59.31
C LYS A 3 27.95 15.84 -58.48
N LYS A 4 28.03 16.24 -57.21
CA LYS A 4 27.80 17.60 -56.63
C LYS A 4 26.39 17.71 -56.00
N THR A 5 26.34 17.72 -54.66
CA THR A 5 25.88 18.83 -53.74
C THR A 5 24.36 19.07 -53.73
N SER A 6 23.64 19.27 -52.61
CA SER A 6 23.98 20.08 -51.43
C SER A 6 23.00 19.87 -50.24
N THR A 7 23.56 19.90 -49.03
CA THR A 7 23.12 20.48 -47.73
C THR A 7 21.65 20.43 -47.24
N SER A 8 21.46 19.95 -46.01
CA SER A 8 20.93 20.80 -44.91
C SER A 8 21.33 20.26 -43.53
N LYS A 9 21.52 21.19 -42.59
CA LYS A 9 22.09 21.04 -41.24
C LYS A 9 21.16 20.29 -40.27
N GLY A 10 21.76 19.53 -39.36
CA GLY A 10 21.09 19.01 -38.17
C GLY A 10 22.08 18.31 -37.25
N LYS A 11 22.89 19.09 -36.52
CA LYS A 11 23.74 18.60 -35.43
C LYS A 11 22.90 18.55 -34.17
N ALA A 12 22.59 17.36 -33.68
CA ALA A 12 22.15 17.12 -32.31
C ALA A 12 22.72 15.77 -31.87
N THR A 13 23.95 15.81 -31.37
CA THR A 13 24.51 14.77 -30.50
C THR A 13 23.79 14.87 -29.16
N ASP A 14 22.81 14.01 -28.93
CA ASP A 14 22.22 13.80 -27.62
C ASP A 14 22.86 12.54 -27.02
N ILE A 15 24.04 12.73 -26.42
CA ILE A 15 24.65 11.72 -25.56
C ILE A 15 23.96 11.91 -24.20
N PRO A 16 23.36 10.86 -23.59
CA PRO A 16 22.75 10.97 -22.28
C PRO A 16 23.78 11.48 -21.28
N GLN A 17 23.53 12.68 -20.76
CA GLN A 17 24.30 13.30 -19.71
C GLN A 17 24.11 12.47 -18.45
N GLU A 18 25.05 11.54 -18.19
CA GLU A 18 25.17 10.85 -16.92
C GLU A 18 25.24 11.92 -15.82
N ARG A 19 24.13 12.02 -15.08
CA ARG A 19 23.96 12.94 -13.97
C ARG A 19 24.67 12.38 -12.74
N SER A 20 25.98 12.26 -12.85
CA SER A 20 26.89 11.94 -11.77
C SER A 20 27.47 13.24 -11.21
N ASP A 21 26.64 14.05 -10.56
CA ASP A 21 27.13 15.16 -9.73
C ASP A 21 27.66 14.58 -8.41
N SER A 22 28.75 13.81 -8.51
CA SER A 22 29.53 13.31 -7.39
C SER A 22 30.23 14.47 -6.70
N THR A 23 29.83 14.76 -5.47
CA THR A 23 30.42 15.78 -4.59
C THR A 23 31.88 15.51 -4.20
N LEU A 24 32.40 14.31 -4.46
CA LEU A 24 33.84 14.04 -4.33
C LEU A 24 34.67 14.87 -5.32
N THR A 25 34.11 15.22 -6.48
CA THR A 25 34.83 15.99 -7.51
C THR A 25 34.98 17.47 -7.11
N SER A 26 34.04 18.01 -6.32
CA SER A 26 34.13 19.41 -5.83
C SER A 26 35.17 19.59 -4.72
N LEU A 27 35.49 18.52 -3.97
CA LEU A 27 36.58 18.55 -2.99
C LEU A 27 37.96 18.41 -3.66
N SER A 28 38.05 17.73 -4.80
CA SER A 28 39.30 17.52 -5.53
C SER A 28 39.77 18.73 -6.35
N GLN A 29 38.95 19.78 -6.50
CA GLN A 29 39.29 21.01 -7.24
C GLN A 29 39.82 22.14 -6.34
N LEU A 30 40.00 21.90 -5.04
CA LEU A 30 40.45 22.90 -4.09
C LEU A 30 41.98 23.04 -4.15
N VAL A 31 42.44 24.19 -4.63
CA VAL A 31 43.84 24.61 -4.55
C VAL A 31 44.22 24.71 -3.07
N PRO A 32 45.31 24.06 -2.59
CA PRO A 32 45.69 24.13 -1.19
C PRO A 32 46.19 25.56 -0.88
N GLY A 33 45.41 26.34 -0.12
CA GLY A 33 45.90 27.61 0.42
C GLY A 33 44.89 28.70 0.75
N GLU A 34 43.68 28.72 0.17
CA GLU A 34 42.73 29.82 0.36
C GLU A 34 41.28 29.33 0.48
N LEU A 35 40.96 28.64 1.57
CA LEU A 35 39.56 28.52 2.00
C LEU A 35 39.38 29.41 3.21
N SER A 36 38.65 30.52 3.04
CA SER A 36 38.28 31.33 4.20
C SER A 36 37.34 30.52 5.08
N GLU A 37 37.39 30.80 6.38
CA GLU A 37 36.56 30.12 7.39
C GLU A 37 35.06 30.20 7.03
N GLU A 38 34.64 31.33 6.44
CA GLU A 38 33.27 31.53 5.96
C GLU A 38 32.88 30.57 4.82
N GLN A 39 33.79 30.26 3.89
CA GLN A 39 33.52 29.30 2.81
C GLN A 39 33.40 27.86 3.33
N ILE A 40 34.18 27.51 4.34
CA ILE A 40 34.10 26.19 4.99
C ILE A 40 32.75 26.05 5.72
N ILE A 41 32.35 27.07 6.48
CA ILE A 41 31.06 27.10 7.19
C ILE A 41 29.89 27.04 6.19
N HIS A 42 29.96 27.79 5.10
CA HIS A 42 28.94 27.77 4.06
C HIS A 42 28.79 26.39 3.43
N ASN A 43 29.90 25.76 3.03
CA ASN A 43 29.89 24.43 2.42
C ASN A 43 29.35 23.35 3.35
N LEU A 44 29.68 23.40 4.65
CA LEU A 44 29.13 22.50 5.66
C LEU A 44 27.61 22.66 5.81
N LYS A 45 27.12 23.90 5.79
CA LYS A 45 25.68 24.18 5.90
C LYS A 45 24.89 23.70 4.68
N ASP A 46 25.46 23.86 3.49
CA ASP A 46 24.89 23.33 2.24
C ASP A 46 24.84 21.80 2.24
N LEU A 47 25.90 21.15 2.72
CA LEU A 47 25.96 19.69 2.88
C LEU A 47 24.92 19.19 3.88
N ASP A 48 24.77 19.84 5.03
CA ASP A 48 23.76 19.50 6.04
C ASP A 48 22.33 19.64 5.49
N THR A 49 22.07 20.70 4.73
CA THR A 49 20.77 20.93 4.10
C THR A 49 20.46 19.86 3.05
N LYS A 50 21.44 19.49 2.23
CA LYS A 50 21.30 18.40 1.23
C LYS A 50 21.10 17.05 1.90
N PHE A 51 21.84 16.76 2.97
CA PHE A 51 21.69 15.52 3.74
C PHE A 51 20.28 15.38 4.31
N LYS A 52 19.75 16.42 4.94
CA LYS A 52 18.37 16.44 5.46
C LYS A 52 17.33 16.24 4.37
N THR A 53 17.53 16.85 3.20
CA THR A 53 16.64 16.70 2.05
C THR A 53 16.62 15.27 1.53
N ILE A 54 17.80 14.64 1.37
CA ILE A 54 17.92 13.24 0.95
C ILE A 54 17.27 12.31 1.99
N GLN A 55 17.49 12.55 3.27
CA GLN A 55 16.92 11.74 4.34
C GLN A 55 15.39 11.78 4.32
N ALA A 56 14.80 12.96 4.13
CA ALA A 56 13.36 13.13 3.99
C ALA A 56 12.82 12.39 2.74
N GLY A 57 13.48 12.51 1.59
CA GLY A 57 13.09 11.80 0.36
C GLY A 57 13.19 10.28 0.49
N ASN A 58 14.18 9.77 1.22
CA ASN A 58 14.31 8.34 1.50
C ASN A 58 13.18 7.82 2.40
N HIS A 59 12.76 8.60 3.40
CA HIS A 59 11.60 8.25 4.23
C HIS A 59 10.31 8.17 3.41
N GLU A 60 10.09 9.11 2.48
CA GLU A 60 8.94 9.09 1.58
C GLU A 60 8.97 7.88 0.65
N THR A 61 10.12 7.61 0.03
CA THR A 61 10.32 6.44 -0.86
C THR A 61 10.06 5.13 -0.11
N ARG A 62 10.55 5.00 1.12
CA ARG A 62 10.34 3.83 1.98
C ARG A 62 8.85 3.61 2.29
N ASN A 63 8.11 4.68 2.56
CA ASN A 63 6.67 4.60 2.79
C ASN A 63 5.92 4.14 1.53
N GLU A 64 6.31 4.63 0.36
CA GLU A 64 5.69 4.24 -0.90
C GLU A 64 6.00 2.78 -1.26
N ILE A 65 7.22 2.31 -1.02
CA ILE A 65 7.59 0.89 -1.15
C ILE A 65 6.71 0.01 -0.26
N GLY A 66 6.49 0.39 1.00
CA GLY A 66 5.61 -0.36 1.90
C GLY A 66 4.16 -0.44 1.42
N ARG A 67 3.64 0.63 0.80
CA ARG A 67 2.30 0.63 0.19
C ARG A 67 2.24 -0.28 -1.04
N ILE A 68 3.27 -0.27 -1.88
CA ILE A 68 3.37 -1.13 -3.07
C ILE A 68 3.41 -2.60 -2.63
N ASP A 69 4.24 -2.93 -1.63
CA ASP A 69 4.37 -4.30 -1.11
C ASP A 69 3.02 -4.83 -0.59
N HIS A 70 2.28 -4.01 0.16
CA HIS A 70 0.93 -4.38 0.60
C HIS A 70 -0.04 -4.64 -0.56
N LYS A 71 0.01 -3.80 -1.61
CA LYS A 71 -0.80 -4.00 -2.82
C LYS A 71 -0.43 -5.28 -3.57
N VAL A 72 0.87 -5.61 -3.64
CA VAL A 72 1.36 -6.86 -4.25
C VAL A 72 0.82 -8.07 -3.50
N ILE A 73 0.95 -8.10 -2.17
CA ILE A 73 0.39 -9.18 -1.33
C ILE A 73 -1.12 -9.34 -1.55
N LYS A 74 -1.86 -8.23 -1.63
CA LYS A 74 -3.31 -8.24 -1.89
C LYS A 74 -3.64 -8.77 -3.29
N LEU A 75 -2.83 -8.46 -4.30
CA LEU A 75 -2.98 -8.97 -5.66
C LEU A 75 -2.68 -10.47 -5.72
N ASP A 76 -1.61 -10.95 -5.08
CA ASP A 76 -1.27 -12.37 -5.03
C ASP A 76 -2.41 -13.20 -4.43
N LEU A 77 -2.97 -12.74 -3.31
CA LEU A 77 -4.12 -13.39 -2.68
C LEU A 77 -5.38 -13.35 -3.57
N LYS A 78 -5.59 -12.29 -4.37
CA LYS A 78 -6.68 -12.23 -5.36
C LYS A 78 -6.45 -13.22 -6.51
N ILE A 79 -5.21 -13.33 -7.00
CA ILE A 79 -4.81 -14.28 -8.04
C ILE A 79 -5.04 -15.71 -7.55
N ASP A 80 -4.67 -16.04 -6.32
CA ASP A 80 -4.95 -17.34 -5.71
C ASP A 80 -6.45 -17.64 -5.66
N GLY A 81 -7.27 -16.64 -5.34
CA GLY A 81 -8.73 -16.75 -5.38
C GLY A 81 -9.26 -17.05 -6.78
N VAL A 82 -8.72 -16.38 -7.81
CA VAL A 82 -9.07 -16.61 -9.22
C VAL A 82 -8.64 -18.02 -9.66
N ILE A 83 -7.43 -18.45 -9.31
CA ILE A 83 -6.93 -19.79 -9.63
C ILE A 83 -7.85 -20.86 -9.04
N LYS A 84 -8.26 -20.70 -7.77
CA LYS A 84 -9.22 -21.62 -7.14
C LYS A 84 -10.57 -21.63 -7.85
N ALA A 85 -11.10 -20.46 -8.24
CA ALA A 85 -12.36 -20.38 -8.96
C ALA A 85 -12.28 -21.05 -10.35
N VAL A 86 -11.16 -20.86 -11.06
CA VAL A 86 -10.91 -21.50 -12.36
C VAL A 86 -10.78 -23.01 -12.22
N ASN A 87 -10.07 -23.50 -11.20
CA ASN A 87 -9.95 -24.93 -10.93
C ASN A 87 -11.31 -25.55 -10.60
N ASN A 88 -12.12 -24.91 -9.76
CA ASN A 88 -13.47 -25.37 -9.46
C ASN A 88 -14.37 -25.41 -10.71
N LEU A 89 -14.21 -24.44 -11.62
CA LEU A 89 -14.93 -24.43 -12.90
C LEU A 89 -14.45 -25.56 -13.83
N ALA A 90 -13.13 -25.77 -13.92
CA ALA A 90 -12.55 -26.85 -14.71
C ALA A 90 -12.98 -28.23 -14.18
N ASP A 91 -13.05 -28.39 -12.86
CA ASP A 91 -13.59 -29.57 -12.21
C ASP A 91 -15.08 -29.73 -12.53
N ALA A 92 -15.88 -28.67 -12.40
CA ALA A 92 -17.31 -28.71 -12.73
C ALA A 92 -17.56 -29.09 -14.20
N ILE A 93 -16.77 -28.58 -15.14
CA ILE A 93 -16.83 -28.94 -16.58
C ILE A 93 -16.41 -30.40 -16.81
N SER A 94 -15.40 -30.87 -16.07
CA SER A 94 -14.95 -32.27 -16.15
C SER A 94 -15.98 -33.25 -15.59
N HIS A 95 -16.70 -32.85 -14.52
CA HIS A 95 -17.77 -33.64 -13.90
C HIS A 95 -19.11 -33.57 -14.66
N SER A 96 -19.30 -32.62 -15.57
CA SER A 96 -20.53 -32.47 -16.38
C SER A 96 -20.45 -33.12 -17.76
N ARG A 97 -19.48 -34.03 -17.96
CA ARG A 97 -19.28 -34.76 -19.23
C ARG A 97 -20.05 -36.09 -19.35
N GLU A 98 -20.96 -36.40 -18.43
CA GLU A 98 -21.94 -37.50 -18.59
C GLU A 98 -23.35 -36.94 -18.88
N ASP A 99 -23.71 -37.02 -20.17
CA ASP A 99 -25.03 -36.99 -20.85
C ASP A 99 -26.03 -35.81 -20.72
N PRO A 100 -26.74 -35.46 -21.84
CA PRO A 100 -27.62 -34.30 -21.93
C PRO A 100 -29.07 -34.63 -21.50
N PRO A 101 -29.81 -33.67 -20.94
CA PRO A 101 -30.95 -33.15 -21.71
C PRO A 101 -31.26 -31.66 -21.46
N HIS A 102 -31.45 -30.94 -22.56
CA HIS A 102 -32.37 -29.81 -22.76
C HIS A 102 -32.60 -28.76 -21.64
N LEU A 103 -32.17 -27.53 -21.98
CA LEU A 103 -32.81 -26.25 -21.65
C LEU A 103 -32.89 -25.85 -20.16
N MET A 104 -31.81 -25.26 -19.66
CA MET A 104 -31.95 -24.06 -18.82
C MET A 104 -31.04 -22.97 -19.38
N LYS A 105 -31.64 -21.99 -20.05
CA LYS A 105 -31.00 -20.70 -20.31
C LYS A 105 -30.71 -20.07 -18.94
N ARG A 106 -29.45 -20.01 -18.55
CA ARG A 106 -28.98 -19.04 -17.57
C ARG A 106 -27.82 -18.26 -18.19
N GLU A 107 -28.25 -17.24 -18.91
CA GLU A 107 -27.42 -16.11 -19.27
C GLU A 107 -27.08 -15.38 -17.97
N ASP A 108 -25.82 -15.47 -17.53
CA ASP A 108 -25.22 -14.53 -16.59
C ASP A 108 -23.78 -14.30 -17.06
N THR A 109 -23.67 -13.54 -18.14
CA THR A 109 -22.48 -12.78 -18.54
C THR A 109 -21.90 -12.10 -17.29
N PRO A 110 -20.58 -12.05 -17.08
CA PRO A 110 -20.01 -11.36 -15.92
C PRO A 110 -20.39 -9.88 -16.04
N ARG A 111 -21.36 -9.42 -15.22
CA ARG A 111 -21.68 -8.00 -15.14
C ARG A 111 -20.40 -7.28 -14.72
N VAL A 112 -20.00 -6.31 -15.54
CA VAL A 112 -19.08 -5.24 -15.13
C VAL A 112 -19.62 -4.73 -13.79
N VAL A 113 -18.88 -4.99 -12.71
CA VAL A 113 -19.28 -4.59 -11.36
C VAL A 113 -19.12 -3.08 -11.31
N GLU A 114 -20.18 -2.38 -11.68
CA GLU A 114 -20.37 -0.98 -11.33
C GLU A 114 -20.17 -0.85 -9.81
N PRO A 115 -19.31 0.05 -9.32
CA PRO A 115 -18.97 0.11 -7.90
C PRO A 115 -20.25 0.31 -7.10
N GLN A 116 -20.65 -0.73 -6.36
CA GLN A 116 -21.84 -0.68 -5.53
C GLN A 116 -21.68 0.49 -4.54
N PRO A 117 -22.68 1.37 -4.42
CA PRO A 117 -22.59 2.50 -3.51
C PRO A 117 -22.44 1.98 -2.07
N TYR A 118 -21.53 2.59 -1.32
CA TYR A 118 -21.30 2.19 0.08
C TYR A 118 -22.58 2.21 0.89
N THR A 119 -22.73 1.19 1.72
CA THR A 119 -23.83 1.12 2.68
C THR A 119 -23.73 2.26 3.70
N PHE A 120 -24.83 2.56 4.38
CA PHE A 120 -24.83 3.55 5.45
C PHE A 120 -23.77 3.23 6.53
N ASN A 121 -23.65 1.94 6.90
CA ASN A 121 -22.70 1.46 7.90
C ASN A 121 -21.26 1.70 7.45
N GLN A 122 -20.95 1.41 6.18
CA GLN A 122 -19.63 1.66 5.60
C GLN A 122 -19.31 3.15 5.56
N LYS A 123 -20.26 4.00 5.14
CA LYS A 123 -20.05 5.47 5.14
C LYS A 123 -19.81 6.02 6.54
N GLN A 124 -20.59 5.58 7.52
CA GLN A 124 -20.42 6.00 8.91
C GLN A 124 -19.09 5.51 9.49
N PHE A 125 -18.71 4.27 9.19
CA PHE A 125 -17.41 3.71 9.58
C PHE A 125 -16.26 4.48 8.96
N MET A 126 -16.36 4.84 7.66
CA MET A 126 -15.32 5.60 6.97
C MET A 126 -15.13 6.99 7.55
N LYS A 127 -16.20 7.60 8.09
CA LYS A 127 -16.16 8.93 8.69
C LYS A 127 -15.48 8.94 10.06
N ASP A 128 -15.86 8.03 10.96
CA ASP A 128 -15.25 7.88 12.28
C ASP A 128 -15.34 6.43 12.78
N PRO A 129 -14.30 5.61 12.51
CA PRO A 129 -14.27 4.21 12.90
C PRO A 129 -14.42 4.00 14.41
N MET A 130 -13.82 4.90 15.20
CA MET A 130 -13.80 4.78 16.66
C MET A 130 -15.10 5.23 17.29
N ALA A 131 -15.78 6.25 16.75
CA ALA A 131 -17.12 6.59 17.20
C ALA A 131 -18.10 5.44 16.95
N LEU A 132 -18.03 4.80 15.78
CA LEU A 132 -18.86 3.63 15.50
C LEU A 132 -18.55 2.48 16.47
N HIS A 133 -17.27 2.16 16.67
CA HIS A 133 -16.84 1.11 17.59
C HIS A 133 -17.33 1.36 19.04
N ARG A 134 -17.17 2.58 19.55
CA ARG A 134 -17.63 2.98 20.89
C ARG A 134 -19.15 2.98 21.05
N SER A 135 -19.90 3.07 19.95
CA SER A 135 -21.37 3.01 20.00
C SER A 135 -21.89 1.60 20.33
N PHE A 136 -21.09 0.57 20.05
CA PHE A 136 -21.42 -0.82 20.35
C PHE A 136 -20.75 -1.34 21.62
N HIS A 137 -19.57 -0.80 21.96
CA HIS A 137 -18.72 -1.35 23.03
C HIS A 137 -18.47 -0.31 24.12
N ASN A 138 -18.96 -0.60 25.32
CA ASN A 138 -18.65 0.16 26.53
C ASN A 138 -18.58 -0.80 27.74
N PRO A 139 -17.39 -1.06 28.32
CA PRO A 139 -16.10 -0.45 27.97
C PRO A 139 -15.50 -0.99 26.66
N VAL A 140 -14.69 -0.16 26.00
CA VAL A 140 -13.86 -0.58 24.86
C VAL A 140 -12.67 -1.38 25.34
N GLU A 141 -12.44 -2.54 24.74
CA GLU A 141 -11.25 -3.36 24.95
C GLU A 141 -10.08 -2.83 24.13
N TYR A 142 -8.97 -2.53 24.80
CA TYR A 142 -7.71 -2.17 24.15
C TYR A 142 -6.75 -3.34 24.25
N LEU A 143 -6.19 -3.80 23.13
CA LEU A 143 -5.25 -4.90 23.12
C LEU A 143 -4.02 -4.52 23.94
N LYS A 144 -3.76 -5.30 24.99
CA LYS A 144 -2.64 -5.08 25.92
C LYS A 144 -1.38 -5.77 25.45
N PHE A 145 -0.23 -5.21 25.84
CA PHE A 145 1.06 -5.86 25.62
C PHE A 145 1.07 -7.26 26.25
N GLY A 146 1.51 -8.27 25.48
CA GLY A 146 1.47 -9.68 25.88
C GLY A 146 0.13 -10.39 25.64
N GLY A 147 -0.86 -9.75 25.00
CA GLY A 147 -2.04 -10.43 24.43
C GLY A 147 -3.03 -11.00 25.45
N LYS A 148 -2.93 -10.60 26.73
CA LYS A 148 -3.76 -11.15 27.83
C LYS A 148 -5.26 -11.04 27.60
N ASN A 149 -5.70 -10.05 26.82
CA ASN A 149 -7.11 -9.83 26.46
C ASN A 149 -7.37 -9.96 24.95
N TYR A 150 -6.50 -10.69 24.21
CA TYR A 150 -6.62 -10.83 22.76
C TYR A 150 -8.02 -11.28 22.32
N SER A 151 -8.57 -12.33 22.94
CA SER A 151 -9.89 -12.85 22.56
C SER A 151 -11.02 -11.85 22.77
N ALA A 152 -11.00 -11.09 23.86
CA ALA A 152 -12.02 -10.08 24.14
C ALA A 152 -11.92 -8.89 23.16
N TRP A 153 -10.68 -8.45 22.88
CA TRP A 153 -10.42 -7.42 21.88
C TRP A 153 -10.84 -7.87 20.47
N GLU A 154 -10.44 -9.07 20.05
CA GLU A 154 -10.77 -9.65 18.74
C GLU A 154 -12.28 -9.77 18.55
N GLN A 155 -13.03 -10.19 19.58
CA GLN A 155 -14.48 -10.24 19.55
C GLN A 155 -15.11 -8.86 19.32
N GLN A 156 -14.66 -7.81 20.01
CA GLN A 156 -15.19 -6.46 19.80
C GLN A 156 -14.89 -5.93 18.40
N ILE A 157 -13.68 -6.19 17.88
CA ILE A 157 -13.33 -5.82 16.51
C ILE A 157 -14.19 -6.57 15.51
N ASN A 158 -14.29 -7.89 15.61
CA ASN A 158 -15.09 -8.71 14.70
C ASN A 158 -16.57 -8.30 14.72
N ALA A 159 -17.17 -8.05 15.88
CA ALA A 159 -18.56 -7.57 15.96
C ALA A 159 -18.76 -6.22 15.25
N THR A 160 -17.79 -5.30 15.38
CA THR A 160 -17.82 -4.01 14.69
C THR A 160 -17.74 -4.20 13.17
N LEU A 161 -16.81 -5.04 12.71
CA LEU A 161 -16.59 -5.29 11.29
C LEU A 161 -17.71 -6.13 10.66
N GLU A 162 -18.33 -7.01 11.43
CA GLU A 162 -19.53 -7.73 11.02
C GLU A 162 -20.69 -6.77 10.78
N PHE A 163 -20.89 -5.78 11.66
CA PHE A 163 -21.91 -4.75 11.44
C PHE A 163 -21.64 -3.93 10.15
N VAL A 164 -20.38 -3.62 9.87
CA VAL A 164 -19.98 -2.80 8.71
C VAL A 164 -20.03 -3.57 7.40
N TYR A 165 -19.50 -4.79 7.38
CA TYR A 165 -19.28 -5.58 6.17
C TYR A 165 -20.25 -6.75 6.00
N ARG A 166 -21.05 -7.06 7.02
CA ARG A 166 -21.94 -8.24 7.10
C ARG A 166 -21.19 -9.54 6.92
N ARG A 167 -20.07 -9.68 7.64
CA ARG A 167 -19.17 -10.84 7.58
C ARG A 167 -18.67 -11.23 8.95
N GLU A 168 -18.78 -12.52 9.24
CA GLU A 168 -18.35 -13.12 10.48
C GLU A 168 -16.84 -13.41 10.48
N ASP A 169 -16.25 -13.34 11.67
CA ASP A 169 -14.83 -13.60 11.95
C ASP A 169 -13.89 -12.86 10.98
N PHE A 170 -14.10 -11.55 10.89
CA PHE A 170 -13.38 -10.72 9.94
C PHE A 170 -11.86 -10.88 10.03
N LEU A 171 -11.30 -10.81 11.24
CA LEU A 171 -9.86 -10.86 11.47
C LEU A 171 -9.23 -12.22 11.14
N SER A 172 -9.96 -13.33 11.31
CA SER A 172 -9.40 -14.68 11.13
C SER A 172 -9.43 -15.18 9.69
N LYS A 173 -10.29 -14.61 8.84
CA LYS A 173 -10.46 -15.03 7.44
C LYS A 173 -9.72 -14.07 6.50
N SER A 174 -8.58 -14.52 5.95
CA SER A 174 -7.76 -13.73 5.01
C SER A 174 -8.55 -13.22 3.79
N THR A 175 -9.56 -13.98 3.34
CA THR A 175 -10.44 -13.61 2.23
C THR A 175 -11.29 -12.36 2.50
N ASN A 176 -11.57 -12.03 3.76
CA ASN A 176 -12.31 -10.82 4.10
C ASN A 176 -11.53 -9.55 3.75
N TRP A 177 -10.23 -9.56 3.97
CA TRP A 177 -9.32 -8.46 3.63
C TRP A 177 -9.25 -8.18 2.14
N LEU A 178 -9.39 -9.21 1.29
CA LEU A 178 -9.32 -9.05 -0.18
C LEU A 178 -10.47 -8.24 -0.77
N THR A 179 -11.58 -8.24 -0.07
CA THR A 179 -12.83 -7.60 -0.51
C THR A 179 -13.01 -6.19 0.04
N VAL A 180 -12.13 -5.75 0.93
CA VAL A 180 -12.09 -4.37 1.41
C VAL A 180 -11.61 -3.50 0.25
N HIS A 181 -12.41 -2.49 -0.07
CA HIS A 181 -12.03 -1.51 -1.07
C HIS A 181 -10.93 -0.58 -0.53
N ASP A 182 -10.02 -0.13 -1.39
CA ASP A 182 -8.79 0.54 -0.98
C ASP A 182 -9.04 1.86 -0.19
N ASP A 183 -10.19 2.50 -0.40
CA ASP A 183 -10.59 3.72 0.33
C ASP A 183 -11.16 3.45 1.73
N GLN A 184 -11.57 2.22 2.04
CA GLN A 184 -12.05 1.78 3.35
C GLN A 184 -10.91 1.28 4.25
N GLU A 185 -9.78 0.93 3.65
CA GLU A 185 -8.60 0.42 4.35
C GLU A 185 -8.06 1.40 5.43
N PRO A 186 -7.97 2.72 5.19
CA PRO A 186 -7.55 3.67 6.23
C PRO A 186 -8.42 3.59 7.48
N SER A 187 -9.72 3.38 7.33
CA SER A 187 -10.69 3.29 8.42
C SER A 187 -10.48 2.02 9.26
N LEU A 188 -10.16 0.90 8.62
CA LEU A 188 -9.75 -0.34 9.31
C LEU A 188 -8.44 -0.13 10.08
N ILE A 189 -7.44 0.49 9.45
CA ILE A 189 -6.15 0.77 10.09
C ILE A 189 -6.34 1.68 11.30
N ILE A 190 -7.17 2.72 11.19
CA ILE A 190 -7.50 3.63 12.29
C ILE A 190 -8.16 2.84 13.43
N LEU A 191 -9.15 2.00 13.15
CA LEU A 191 -9.81 1.18 14.18
C LEU A 191 -8.81 0.29 14.91
N LEU A 192 -8.00 -0.48 14.16
CA LEU A 192 -7.05 -1.42 14.74
C LEU A 192 -6.01 -0.67 15.57
N ARG A 193 -5.36 0.35 15.02
CA ARG A 193 -4.34 1.12 15.74
C ARG A 193 -4.91 1.82 16.98
N SER A 194 -6.12 2.37 16.87
CA SER A 194 -6.75 3.10 17.98
C SER A 194 -7.22 2.20 19.11
N THR A 195 -7.27 0.88 18.90
CA THR A 195 -7.61 -0.13 19.91
C THR A 195 -6.38 -0.91 20.40
N LEU A 196 -5.17 -0.47 20.05
CA LEU A 196 -3.92 -0.98 20.65
C LEU A 196 -3.51 -0.12 21.84
N GLU A 197 -2.97 -0.75 22.88
CA GLU A 197 -2.31 -0.05 23.97
C GLU A 197 -1.05 0.70 23.46
N LYS A 198 -0.74 1.86 24.06
CA LYS A 198 0.36 2.74 23.65
C LYS A 198 1.72 2.02 23.51
N ASN A 199 1.99 1.06 24.39
CA ASN A 199 3.24 0.31 24.38
C ASN A 199 3.36 -0.61 23.15
N LEU A 200 2.24 -1.17 22.66
CA LEU A 200 2.20 -1.93 21.42
C LEU A 200 2.32 -1.01 20.19
N LEU A 201 1.70 0.17 20.25
CA LEU A 201 1.81 1.16 19.17
C LEU A 201 3.26 1.61 18.93
N ALA A 202 4.05 1.79 19.99
CA ALA A 202 5.46 2.15 19.88
C ALA A 202 6.30 1.07 19.17
N THR A 203 6.00 -0.21 19.42
CA THR A 203 6.65 -1.34 18.74
C THR A 203 6.27 -1.39 17.25
N VAL A 204 4.98 -1.23 16.94
CA VAL A 204 4.47 -1.25 15.55
C VAL A 204 4.97 -0.05 14.73
N ALA A 205 5.16 1.11 15.37
CA ALA A 205 5.77 2.26 14.70
C ALA A 205 7.26 2.04 14.39
N SER A 206 7.98 1.36 15.28
CA SER A 206 9.41 1.05 15.13
C SER A 206 9.69 0.01 14.03
N THR A 207 8.79 -0.95 13.80
CA THR A 207 8.94 -1.96 12.74
C THR A 207 8.69 -1.42 11.33
N LEU A 208 7.96 -0.31 11.18
CA LEU A 208 7.82 0.40 9.90
C LEU A 208 9.09 1.23 9.55
N SER A 209 10.00 1.42 10.51
CA SER A 209 11.26 2.16 10.33
C SER A 209 12.53 1.30 10.18
N ALA A 210 12.45 -0.04 10.31
CA ALA A 210 13.55 -0.98 10.10
C ALA A 210 13.47 -1.63 8.71
#